data_AF-A0A517L0G3-F1
#
_entry.id   AF-A0A517L0G3-F1
#
_cell.length_a   1.000
_cell.length_b   1.000
_cell.length_c   1.000
_cell.angle_alpha   90.00
_cell.angle_beta   90.00
_cell.angle_gamma   90.00
#
_symmetry.space_group_name_H-M   'P 1'
#
loop_
_entity.id
_entity.type
_entity.pdbx_description
1 polymer ?
#
loop_
_entity_poly.entity_id
_entity_poly.type
_entity_poly.pdbx_seq_one_letter_code
_entity_poly.pdbx_strand_id
1 'polypeptide(L)'
;MSPRKTPIIVGVGDIKNRSQAIEDAVEPANLMLRAIQNAFKDTRLSCENGLELWRSIDSVDVVATWTWEYEDLPGLLSQKLGIKPKHKYYSPHGGNQPVKLLDQAAKRISLGETKVAIVTGGEALASLTACAAANKMPPPGWTKPKNDGKIVFSPTNRELGSNLGAVHSIGAPIHVYPLYENAFRAYRGQTIQQNNAESAKLYGDFAKVAEKNPVAWNYGKPAETEATIGTVAKKNRMICFPYPLLMNAFNTINLAGACILTSTEYAKELGVPESRWVYPLAGAGTQDASNFWERPDYHSSPSISRSIDATLTGSKLTKEQIDLYDFYSCFPIVPKIACNHLNLSITNPEKPITLLGGLTSFGGAGNNYSMHAVTEMTRQLRTQRANTGLILANGGVLSYQHCIVLSSHAPRTPYPVKTPLPETITDIPVPPIEGQPEGEAVIETYTVEFNRDNTPRLGHIIGRLTSSGARFLANHGDAETLRQLASTTREPIGRSGWVRTDKGVTEGRNLFSFGKVGRL
;
A
#
# COMPACT_ATOMS: atom_id res chain seq x y z
N MET A 1 -16.04 30.11 -19.87
CA MET A 1 -15.31 29.31 -18.86
C MET A 1 -13.85 29.75 -18.89
N SER A 2 -13.24 30.03 -17.74
CA SER A 2 -11.81 30.38 -17.69
C SER A 2 -10.95 29.23 -18.25
N PRO A 3 -9.83 29.52 -18.93
CA PRO A 3 -8.95 28.49 -19.47
C PRO A 3 -8.43 27.58 -18.35
N ARG A 4 -8.45 26.26 -18.60
CA ARG A 4 -7.96 25.25 -17.66
C ARG A 4 -6.46 25.41 -17.45
N LYS A 5 -6.03 25.39 -16.19
CA LYS A 5 -4.62 25.46 -15.81
C LYS A 5 -3.97 24.09 -15.99
N THR A 6 -2.69 24.07 -16.33
CA THR A 6 -1.92 22.82 -16.43
C THR A 6 -1.20 22.56 -15.10
N PRO A 7 -1.61 21.55 -14.32
CA PRO A 7 -0.95 21.24 -13.05
C PRO A 7 0.43 20.63 -13.28
N ILE A 8 1.39 21.00 -12.44
CA ILE A 8 2.75 20.45 -12.42
C ILE A 8 3.23 20.27 -10.98
N ILE A 9 4.03 19.23 -10.77
CA ILE A 9 4.88 19.08 -9.59
C ILE A 9 6.13 19.94 -9.81
N VAL A 10 6.41 20.83 -8.86
CA VAL A 10 7.56 21.76 -8.92
C VAL A 10 8.62 21.48 -7.87
N GLY A 11 8.27 20.75 -6.80
CA GLY A 11 9.20 20.41 -5.72
C GLY A 11 8.83 19.10 -5.05
N VAL A 12 9.83 18.26 -4.75
CA VAL A 12 9.67 17.01 -4.01
C VAL A 12 10.74 16.87 -2.94
N GLY A 13 10.37 16.29 -1.79
CA GLY A 13 11.26 16.16 -0.64
C GLY A 13 10.98 14.89 0.14
N ASP A 14 12.06 14.23 0.58
CA ASP A 14 11.99 13.07 1.47
C ASP A 14 12.83 13.32 2.71
N ILE A 15 12.49 12.60 3.78
CA ILE A 15 13.21 12.55 5.03
C ILE A 15 13.35 11.10 5.46
N LYS A 16 14.56 10.75 5.91
CA LYS A 16 14.85 9.54 6.66
C LYS A 16 15.50 9.91 7.98
N ASN A 17 14.92 9.47 9.09
CA ASN A 17 15.56 9.51 10.39
C ASN A 17 15.89 8.08 10.85
N ARG A 18 17.11 7.62 10.61
CA ARG A 18 17.51 6.25 10.95
C ARG A 18 17.84 6.06 12.43
N SER A 19 17.99 7.14 13.20
CA SER A 19 18.31 7.03 14.61
C SER A 19 17.16 6.39 15.38
N GLN A 20 17.52 5.52 16.31
CA GLN A 20 16.63 4.90 17.28
C GLN A 20 16.93 5.40 18.71
N ALA A 21 17.87 6.35 18.85
CA ALA A 21 18.10 7.03 20.11
C ALA A 21 16.88 7.89 20.48
N ILE A 22 16.62 8.02 21.78
CA ILE A 22 15.39 8.65 22.28
C ILE A 22 15.43 10.16 22.05
N GLU A 23 16.60 10.76 22.24
CA GLU A 23 16.92 12.16 21.99
C GLU A 23 16.74 12.56 20.51
N ASP A 24 16.84 11.60 19.59
CA ASP A 24 16.64 11.79 18.16
C ASP A 24 15.21 11.45 17.71
N ALA A 25 14.31 11.11 18.64
CA ALA A 25 12.94 10.76 18.31
C ALA A 25 12.16 11.96 17.76
N VAL A 26 11.72 11.88 16.51
CA VAL A 26 10.96 12.96 15.85
C VAL A 26 9.57 12.46 15.51
N GLU A 27 8.55 13.20 15.93
CA GLU A 27 7.15 12.87 15.64
C GLU A 27 6.84 12.98 14.13
N PRO A 28 5.80 12.27 13.62
CA PRO A 28 5.41 12.31 12.22
C PRO A 28 5.21 13.74 11.67
N ALA A 29 4.56 14.63 12.42
CA ALA A 29 4.34 16.02 11.99
C ALA A 29 5.66 16.76 11.70
N ASN A 30 6.66 16.62 12.56
CA ASN A 30 7.95 17.29 12.37
C ASN A 30 8.76 16.65 11.23
N LEU A 31 8.61 15.34 10.97
CA LEU A 31 9.19 14.71 9.76
C LEU A 31 8.53 15.26 8.49
N MET A 32 7.20 15.40 8.46
CA MET A 32 6.45 15.99 7.34
C MET A 32 6.89 17.44 7.07
N LEU A 33 7.06 18.26 8.11
CA LEU A 33 7.55 19.65 7.97
C LEU A 33 8.94 19.70 7.31
N ARG A 34 9.86 18.83 7.73
CA ARG A 34 11.20 18.74 7.12
C ARG A 34 11.12 18.28 5.66
N ALA A 35 10.22 17.35 5.33
CA ALA A 35 10.00 16.90 3.96
C ALA A 35 9.44 18.03 3.08
N ILE A 36 8.49 18.82 3.60
CA ILE A 36 7.95 20.01 2.94
C ILE A 36 9.07 21.04 2.69
N GLN A 37 9.90 21.32 3.69
CA GLN A 37 11.06 22.22 3.52
C GLN A 37 12.04 21.73 2.45
N ASN A 38 12.30 20.41 2.38
CA ASN A 38 13.11 19.82 1.31
C ASN A 38 12.44 19.98 -0.06
N ALA A 39 11.13 19.80 -0.16
CA ALA A 39 10.38 20.02 -1.39
C ALA A 39 10.44 21.49 -1.84
N PHE A 40 10.38 22.46 -0.92
CA PHE A 40 10.56 23.87 -1.24
C PHE A 40 11.96 24.16 -1.78
N LYS A 41 13.01 23.64 -1.15
CA LYS A 41 14.40 23.80 -1.64
C LYS A 41 14.61 23.17 -3.01
N ASP A 42 13.86 22.12 -3.33
CA ASP A 42 13.90 21.45 -4.64
C ASP A 42 13.25 22.28 -5.75
N THR A 43 12.43 23.30 -5.45
CA THR A 43 11.90 24.22 -6.47
C THR A 43 12.97 25.09 -7.14
N ARG A 44 14.14 25.26 -6.50
CA ARG A 44 15.27 26.09 -6.96
C ARG A 44 14.93 27.57 -7.19
N LEU A 45 13.89 28.07 -6.53
CA LEU A 45 13.57 29.50 -6.52
C LEU A 45 14.58 30.32 -5.71
N SER A 46 14.72 31.60 -6.07
CA SER A 46 15.38 32.59 -5.21
C SER A 46 14.63 32.74 -3.88
N CYS A 47 15.26 33.32 -2.86
CA CYS A 47 14.62 33.51 -1.56
C CYS A 47 13.32 34.34 -1.66
N GLU A 48 13.30 35.37 -2.50
CA GLU A 48 12.13 36.23 -2.71
C GLU A 48 10.97 35.48 -3.37
N ASN A 49 11.21 34.83 -4.52
CA ASN A 49 10.17 34.07 -5.22
C ASN A 49 9.74 32.82 -4.43
N GLY A 50 10.66 32.24 -3.66
CA GLY A 50 10.37 31.14 -2.75
C GLY A 50 9.44 31.58 -1.62
N LEU A 51 9.61 32.79 -1.09
CA LEU A 51 8.70 33.37 -0.10
C LEU A 51 7.31 33.66 -0.70
N GLU A 52 7.26 34.12 -1.94
CA GLU A 52 5.99 34.34 -2.65
C GLU A 52 5.26 33.01 -2.94
N LEU A 53 5.98 31.96 -3.37
CA LEU A 53 5.42 30.61 -3.48
C LEU A 53 4.87 30.14 -2.13
N TRP A 54 5.62 30.34 -1.04
CA TRP A 54 5.25 29.95 0.32
C TRP A 54 3.97 30.66 0.79
N ARG A 55 3.88 31.98 0.61
CA ARG A 55 2.69 32.77 0.98
C ARG A 55 1.46 32.40 0.15
N SER A 56 1.68 31.89 -1.06
CA SER A 56 0.63 31.45 -1.98
C SER A 56 0.11 30.03 -1.74
N ILE A 57 0.63 29.29 -0.74
CA ILE A 57 0.10 27.97 -0.36
C ILE A 57 -1.33 28.11 0.15
N ASP A 58 -2.29 27.59 -0.62
CA ASP A 58 -3.70 27.63 -0.29
C ASP A 58 -4.33 26.24 -0.10
N SER A 59 -3.58 25.16 -0.30
CA SER A 59 -4.04 23.78 -0.11
C SER A 59 -3.02 22.92 0.63
N VAL A 60 -3.46 22.21 1.68
CA VAL A 60 -2.65 21.23 2.42
C VAL A 60 -3.43 19.92 2.56
N ASP A 61 -2.96 18.88 1.88
CA ASP A 61 -3.47 17.52 1.98
C ASP A 61 -2.47 16.63 2.72
N VAL A 62 -2.95 15.94 3.75
CA VAL A 62 -2.10 15.11 4.64
C VAL A 62 -2.60 13.67 4.63
N VAL A 63 -1.69 12.75 4.35
CA VAL A 63 -1.93 11.31 4.46
C VAL A 63 -1.99 10.91 5.93
N ALA A 64 -3.00 10.11 6.30
CA ALA A 64 -3.14 9.60 7.66
C ALA A 64 -1.92 8.83 8.14
N THR A 65 -1.33 9.30 9.23
CA THR A 65 -0.31 8.55 9.97
C THR A 65 -0.98 7.59 10.93
N TRP A 66 -0.47 6.37 11.02
CA TRP A 66 -0.88 5.42 12.08
C TRP A 66 0.07 5.41 13.27
N THR A 67 1.18 6.14 13.21
CA THR A 67 2.16 6.21 14.31
C THR A 67 1.60 7.00 15.49
N TRP A 68 0.95 8.14 15.21
CA TRP A 68 0.52 9.07 16.25
C TRP A 68 -0.83 9.71 15.89
N GLU A 69 -1.78 9.71 16.83
CA GLU A 69 -3.09 10.30 16.59
C GLU A 69 -3.11 11.79 16.91
N TYR A 70 -3.28 12.60 15.88
CA TYR A 70 -3.39 14.06 15.98
C TYR A 70 -4.85 14.50 15.98
N GLU A 71 -5.15 15.62 16.64
CA GLU A 71 -6.48 16.24 16.63
C GLU A 71 -6.82 16.88 15.27
N ASP A 72 -5.96 17.79 14.79
CA ASP A 72 -5.99 18.38 13.45
C ASP A 72 -4.56 18.44 12.90
N LEU A 73 -4.09 17.36 12.25
CA LEU A 73 -2.73 17.32 11.70
C LEU A 73 -2.53 18.34 10.56
N PRO A 74 -3.41 18.47 9.55
CA PRO A 74 -3.30 19.55 8.56
C PRO A 74 -3.26 20.95 9.19
N GLY A 75 -4.06 21.21 10.22
CA GLY A 75 -4.05 22.46 10.97
C GLY A 75 -2.74 22.71 11.71
N LEU A 76 -2.23 21.70 12.41
CA LEU A 76 -0.94 21.75 13.11
C LEU A 76 0.21 22.06 12.15
N LEU A 77 0.24 21.38 10.99
CA LEU A 77 1.25 21.66 9.96
C LEU A 77 1.10 23.09 9.42
N SER A 78 -0.12 23.53 9.13
CA SER A 78 -0.39 24.88 8.64
C SER A 78 0.08 25.96 9.63
N GLN A 79 -0.19 25.76 10.92
CA GLN A 79 0.26 26.65 11.99
C GLN A 79 1.79 26.71 12.06
N LYS A 80 2.46 25.55 12.06
CA LYS A 80 3.94 25.47 12.12
C LYS A 80 4.62 26.02 10.87
N LEU A 81 3.96 25.98 9.71
CA LEU A 81 4.41 26.58 8.46
C LEU A 81 4.08 28.09 8.37
N GLY A 82 3.25 28.62 9.27
CA GLY A 82 2.81 30.02 9.24
C GLY A 82 1.89 30.37 8.06
N ILE A 83 1.11 29.40 7.58
CA ILE A 83 0.20 29.56 6.43
C ILE A 83 -1.26 29.40 6.84
N LYS A 84 -2.16 29.96 6.01
CA LYS A 84 -3.61 29.90 6.21
C LYS A 84 -4.29 29.34 4.95
N PRO A 85 -4.11 28.03 4.66
CA PRO A 85 -4.67 27.44 3.45
C PRO A 85 -6.20 27.43 3.54
N LYS A 86 -6.85 27.67 2.41
CA LYS A 86 -8.31 27.58 2.29
C LYS A 86 -8.79 26.13 2.25
N HIS A 87 -7.95 25.21 1.74
CA HIS A 87 -8.20 23.78 1.73
C HIS A 87 -7.25 23.07 2.70
N LYS A 88 -7.83 22.35 3.66
CA LYS A 88 -7.12 21.42 4.55
C LYS A 88 -7.82 20.07 4.49
N TYR A 89 -7.08 19.01 4.26
CA TYR A 89 -7.66 17.67 4.22
C TYR A 89 -6.75 16.65 4.91
N TYR A 90 -7.36 15.79 5.72
CA TYR A 90 -6.72 14.64 6.34
C TYR A 90 -7.35 13.37 5.78
N SER A 91 -6.54 12.50 5.17
CA SER A 91 -7.06 11.31 4.51
C SER A 91 -7.57 10.27 5.52
N PRO A 92 -8.44 9.33 5.11
CA PRO A 92 -8.55 8.06 5.83
C PRO A 92 -7.24 7.26 5.70
N HIS A 93 -7.08 6.20 6.48
CA HIS A 93 -5.92 5.31 6.33
C HIS A 93 -5.98 4.49 5.04
N GLY A 94 -4.89 4.49 4.28
CA GLY A 94 -4.68 3.61 3.13
C GLY A 94 -3.40 3.97 2.38
N GLY A 95 -2.67 2.96 1.88
CA GLY A 95 -1.49 3.17 1.02
C GLY A 95 -1.78 3.79 -0.34
N ASN A 96 -3.04 3.83 -0.77
CA ASN A 96 -3.48 4.49 -2.00
C ASN A 96 -3.59 6.04 -1.87
N GLN A 97 -3.63 6.56 -0.64
CA GLN A 97 -3.96 7.96 -0.39
C GLN A 97 -2.94 8.98 -0.96
N PRO A 98 -1.60 8.76 -0.91
CA PRO A 98 -0.66 9.70 -1.50
C PRO A 98 -0.97 10.05 -2.96
N VAL A 99 -1.28 9.03 -3.76
CA VAL A 99 -1.58 9.18 -5.18
C VAL A 99 -2.98 9.75 -5.42
N LYS A 100 -3.97 9.34 -4.60
CA LYS A 100 -5.32 9.93 -4.65
C LYS A 100 -5.31 11.43 -4.35
N LEU A 101 -4.58 11.85 -3.30
CA LEU A 101 -4.45 13.25 -2.91
C LEU A 101 -3.70 14.07 -3.97
N LEU A 102 -2.66 13.50 -4.58
CA LEU A 102 -1.94 14.11 -5.69
C LEU A 102 -2.85 14.37 -6.91
N ASP A 103 -3.63 13.37 -7.33
CA ASP A 103 -4.64 13.50 -8.39
C ASP A 103 -5.69 14.56 -8.05
N GLN A 104 -6.22 14.55 -6.82
CA GLN A 104 -7.17 15.56 -6.36
C GLN A 104 -6.59 16.99 -6.34
N ALA A 105 -5.34 17.15 -5.91
CA ALA A 105 -4.65 18.44 -5.96
C ALA A 105 -4.45 18.93 -7.42
N ALA A 106 -4.07 18.03 -8.33
CA ALA A 106 -3.94 18.34 -9.75
C ALA A 106 -5.28 18.76 -10.37
N LYS A 107 -6.40 18.12 -10.00
CA LYS A 107 -7.76 18.50 -10.40
C LYS A 107 -8.11 19.92 -9.95
N ARG A 108 -7.91 20.24 -8.66
CA ARG A 108 -8.20 21.57 -8.10
C ARG A 108 -7.36 22.66 -8.77
N ILE A 109 -6.05 22.41 -8.96
CA ILE A 109 -5.18 23.35 -9.69
C ILE A 109 -5.69 23.55 -11.12
N SER A 110 -6.03 22.47 -11.83
CA SER A 110 -6.49 22.58 -13.20
C SER A 110 -7.80 23.35 -13.35
N LEU A 111 -8.67 23.31 -12.34
CA LEU A 111 -9.90 24.09 -12.26
C LEU A 111 -9.68 25.55 -11.79
N GLY A 112 -8.47 25.91 -11.37
CA GLY A 112 -8.17 27.23 -10.79
C GLY A 112 -8.64 27.38 -9.34
N GLU A 113 -9.05 26.30 -8.70
CA GLU A 113 -9.52 26.27 -7.31
C GLU A 113 -8.36 26.29 -6.30
N THR A 114 -7.13 26.06 -6.72
CA THR A 114 -5.93 26.02 -5.87
C THR A 114 -4.76 26.62 -6.63
N LYS A 115 -4.01 27.53 -5.99
CA LYS A 115 -2.83 28.17 -6.58
C LYS A 115 -1.58 27.35 -6.32
N VAL A 116 -1.38 26.93 -5.06
CA VAL A 116 -0.23 26.11 -4.64
C VAL A 116 -0.70 25.07 -3.63
N ALA A 117 -0.48 23.80 -3.96
CA ALA A 117 -0.85 22.68 -3.11
C ALA A 117 0.37 21.99 -2.51
N ILE A 118 0.25 21.57 -1.25
CA ILE A 118 1.15 20.64 -0.59
C ILE A 118 0.41 19.32 -0.39
N VAL A 119 1.04 18.21 -0.78
CA VAL A 119 0.63 16.86 -0.37
C VAL A 119 1.78 16.24 0.42
N THR A 120 1.51 15.76 1.62
CA THR A 120 2.54 15.24 2.53
C THR A 120 2.06 14.05 3.35
N GLY A 121 3.01 13.29 3.88
CA GLY A 121 2.74 12.27 4.88
C GLY A 121 4.04 11.73 5.48
N GLY A 122 3.92 10.91 6.52
CA GLY A 122 5.07 10.37 7.23
C GLY A 122 4.69 9.47 8.40
N GLU A 123 5.63 8.61 8.77
CA GLU A 123 5.52 7.66 9.87
C GLU A 123 6.81 7.71 10.71
N ALA A 124 6.69 7.42 12.01
CA ALA A 124 7.80 7.45 12.97
C ALA A 124 7.75 6.25 13.95
N LEU A 125 7.34 5.08 13.45
CA LEU A 125 7.11 3.91 14.28
C LEU A 125 8.41 3.37 14.92
N ALA A 126 9.57 3.56 14.28
CA ALA A 126 10.85 3.20 14.90
C ALA A 126 11.13 4.02 16.16
N SER A 127 10.94 5.34 16.10
CA SER A 127 11.08 6.22 17.27
C SER A 127 10.05 5.89 18.35
N LEU A 128 8.78 5.70 17.98
CA LEU A 128 7.72 5.33 18.93
C LEU A 128 8.04 4.01 19.65
N THR A 129 8.49 3.01 18.91
CA THR A 129 8.86 1.69 19.46
C THR A 129 10.07 1.80 20.40
N ALA A 130 11.08 2.60 20.04
CA ALA A 130 12.25 2.82 20.89
C ALA A 130 11.88 3.51 22.21
N CYS A 131 11.03 4.54 22.17
CA CYS A 131 10.52 5.23 23.36
C CYS A 131 9.70 4.29 24.25
N ALA A 132 8.82 3.47 23.66
CA ALA A 132 8.03 2.48 24.40
C ALA A 132 8.93 1.43 25.07
N ALA A 133 9.93 0.89 24.36
CA ALA A 133 10.88 -0.06 24.91
C ALA A 133 11.72 0.53 26.07
N ALA A 134 11.92 1.84 26.08
CA ALA A 134 12.61 2.56 27.14
C ALA A 134 11.67 3.10 28.25
N ASN A 135 10.39 2.72 28.25
CA ASN A 135 9.37 3.21 29.20
C ASN A 135 9.24 4.75 29.25
N LYS A 136 9.43 5.43 28.12
CA LYS A 136 9.30 6.90 27.99
C LYS A 136 8.12 7.25 27.09
N MET A 137 6.92 6.98 27.59
CA MET A 137 5.66 7.28 26.90
C MET A 137 4.89 8.37 27.66
N PRO A 138 4.37 9.41 26.96
CA PRO A 138 4.55 9.70 25.53
C PRO A 138 6.01 10.06 25.19
N PRO A 139 6.45 9.89 23.93
CA PRO A 139 7.80 10.29 23.53
C PRO A 139 8.08 11.77 23.86
N PRO A 140 9.27 12.12 24.38
CA PRO A 140 9.57 13.49 24.79
C PRO A 140 9.39 14.51 23.66
N GLY A 141 8.70 15.61 23.94
CA GLY A 141 8.50 16.71 22.99
C GLY A 141 7.51 16.45 21.85
N TRP A 142 6.85 15.28 21.83
CA TRP A 142 5.78 15.00 20.88
C TRP A 142 4.49 15.70 21.30
N THR A 143 3.67 16.05 20.31
CA THR A 143 2.35 16.65 20.54
C THR A 143 1.48 15.71 21.38
N LYS A 144 0.62 16.24 22.27
CA LYS A 144 -0.35 15.41 23.01
C LYS A 144 -1.25 14.64 22.02
N PRO A 145 -1.40 13.31 22.14
CA PRO A 145 -2.26 12.55 21.25
C PRO A 145 -3.73 12.88 21.51
N LYS A 146 -4.59 12.72 20.49
CA LYS A 146 -6.04 12.97 20.60
C LYS A 146 -6.70 12.10 21.68
N ASN A 147 -6.29 10.84 21.80
CA ASN A 147 -6.82 9.89 22.77
C ASN A 147 -5.71 9.50 23.77
N ASP A 148 -6.00 9.60 25.06
CA ASP A 148 -5.08 9.27 26.16
C ASP A 148 -4.85 7.73 26.33
N GLY A 149 -5.38 6.89 25.43
CA GLY A 149 -5.30 5.43 25.55
C GLY A 149 -5.57 4.70 24.24
N LYS A 150 -4.79 3.62 24.01
CA LYS A 150 -4.65 2.79 22.79
C LYS A 150 -3.80 3.39 21.67
N ILE A 151 -2.50 3.54 21.94
CA ILE A 151 -1.49 3.59 20.87
C ILE A 151 -1.54 2.26 20.10
N VAL A 152 -1.99 2.29 18.85
CA VAL A 152 -2.05 1.10 18.00
C VAL A 152 -0.64 0.75 17.55
N PHE A 153 0.03 -0.13 18.30
CA PHE A 153 1.41 -0.58 18.02
C PHE A 153 1.57 -1.40 16.73
N SER A 154 0.49 -1.72 16.01
CA SER A 154 0.59 -2.46 14.75
C SER A 154 -0.64 -2.31 13.87
N PRO A 155 -0.47 -2.13 12.54
CA PRO A 155 -1.56 -2.26 11.55
C PRO A 155 -2.29 -3.62 11.61
N THR A 156 -1.67 -4.64 12.19
CA THR A 156 -2.25 -5.99 12.34
C THR A 156 -3.22 -6.12 13.52
N ASN A 157 -3.16 -5.20 14.50
CA ASN A 157 -3.95 -5.27 15.72
C ASN A 157 -5.18 -4.35 15.69
N ARG A 158 -5.63 -3.93 14.50
CA ARG A 158 -6.92 -3.27 14.38
C ARG A 158 -8.00 -4.24 14.85
N GLU A 159 -8.86 -3.78 15.76
CA GLU A 159 -10.02 -4.55 16.22
C GLU A 159 -10.81 -5.01 14.99
N LEU A 160 -10.86 -6.32 14.78
CA LEU A 160 -11.79 -6.93 13.85
C LEU A 160 -13.16 -6.68 14.49
N GLY A 161 -13.95 -5.73 13.97
CA GLY A 161 -15.27 -5.40 14.50
C GLY A 161 -16.21 -6.62 14.53
N SER A 162 -17.48 -6.47 14.91
CA SER A 162 -18.42 -7.60 15.02
C SER A 162 -18.91 -8.14 13.65
N ASN A 163 -18.02 -8.77 12.87
CA ASN A 163 -18.34 -9.33 11.54
C ASN A 163 -17.81 -10.77 11.37
N LEU A 164 -18.14 -11.38 10.23
CA LEU A 164 -17.75 -12.76 9.91
C LEU A 164 -16.23 -12.98 9.99
N GLY A 165 -15.42 -11.97 9.64
CA GLY A 165 -13.97 -12.00 9.77
C GLY A 165 -13.51 -12.13 11.23
N ALA A 166 -14.12 -11.36 12.15
CA ALA A 166 -13.77 -11.43 13.57
C ALA A 166 -14.09 -12.78 14.21
N VAL A 167 -15.24 -13.36 13.88
CA VAL A 167 -15.63 -14.71 14.33
C VAL A 167 -14.54 -15.76 14.01
N HIS A 168 -13.91 -15.60 12.85
CA HIS A 168 -12.87 -16.51 12.33
C HIS A 168 -11.44 -15.98 12.49
N SER A 169 -11.26 -14.88 13.25
CA SER A 169 -9.98 -14.22 13.50
C SER A 169 -9.19 -13.89 12.22
N ILE A 170 -9.88 -13.47 11.16
CA ILE A 170 -9.33 -13.20 9.83
C ILE A 170 -9.68 -11.78 9.36
N GLY A 171 -8.74 -11.11 8.67
CA GLY A 171 -8.96 -9.77 8.12
C GLY A 171 -7.72 -8.88 8.14
N ALA A 172 -6.70 -9.22 8.92
CA ALA A 172 -5.43 -8.51 8.90
C ALA A 172 -4.74 -8.67 7.52
N PRO A 173 -3.92 -7.69 7.09
CA PRO A 173 -3.12 -7.81 5.86
C PRO A 173 -2.33 -9.12 5.76
N ILE A 174 -1.68 -9.52 6.86
CA ILE A 174 -0.91 -10.76 6.92
C ILE A 174 -1.76 -12.02 6.70
N HIS A 175 -3.09 -11.95 6.77
CA HIS A 175 -3.99 -13.07 6.45
C HIS A 175 -4.50 -12.97 5.01
N VAL A 176 -4.96 -11.78 4.59
CA VAL A 176 -5.67 -11.62 3.32
C VAL A 176 -4.72 -11.64 2.12
N TYR A 177 -3.56 -10.97 2.17
CA TYR A 177 -2.62 -11.00 1.03
C TYR A 177 -2.12 -12.43 0.71
N PRO A 178 -1.84 -13.31 1.69
CA PRO A 178 -1.58 -14.72 1.42
C PRO A 178 -2.73 -15.49 0.77
N LEU A 179 -3.99 -15.19 1.09
CA LEU A 179 -5.15 -15.83 0.44
C LEU A 179 -5.12 -15.54 -1.06
N TYR A 180 -4.80 -14.30 -1.44
CA TYR A 180 -4.64 -13.94 -2.84
C TYR A 180 -3.43 -14.61 -3.49
N GLU A 181 -2.30 -14.68 -2.79
CA GLU A 181 -1.10 -15.35 -3.30
C GLU A 181 -1.34 -16.84 -3.57
N ASN A 182 -1.97 -17.55 -2.62
CA ASN A 182 -2.26 -18.97 -2.76
C ASN A 182 -3.27 -19.24 -3.87
N ALA A 183 -4.31 -18.42 -4.00
CA ALA A 183 -5.26 -18.52 -5.10
C ALA A 183 -4.60 -18.23 -6.46
N PHE A 184 -3.78 -17.18 -6.53
CA PHE A 184 -3.11 -16.78 -7.77
C PHE A 184 -2.11 -17.82 -8.28
N ARG A 185 -1.30 -18.42 -7.38
CA ARG A 185 -0.41 -19.52 -7.78
C ARG A 185 -1.20 -20.74 -8.27
N ALA A 186 -2.29 -21.10 -7.59
CA ALA A 186 -3.09 -22.28 -7.94
C ALA A 186 -3.81 -22.08 -9.27
N TYR A 187 -4.37 -20.89 -9.50
CA TYR A 187 -4.99 -20.49 -10.77
C TYR A 187 -4.03 -20.61 -11.96
N ARG A 188 -2.74 -20.27 -11.76
CA ARG A 188 -1.69 -20.40 -12.78
C ARG A 188 -1.04 -21.80 -12.83
N GLY A 189 -1.50 -22.76 -12.04
CA GLY A 189 -0.92 -24.10 -11.96
C GLY A 189 0.49 -24.14 -11.39
N GLN A 190 0.92 -23.11 -10.63
CA GLN A 190 2.22 -23.08 -10.00
C GLN A 190 2.24 -23.92 -8.71
N THR A 191 3.31 -24.69 -8.55
CA THR A 191 3.60 -25.35 -7.27
C THR A 191 3.94 -24.30 -6.20
N ILE A 192 3.82 -24.71 -4.93
CA ILE A 192 4.20 -23.86 -3.79
C ILE A 192 5.66 -23.42 -3.89
N GLN A 193 6.55 -24.34 -4.30
CA GLN A 193 7.98 -24.07 -4.44
C GLN A 193 8.26 -23.08 -5.57
N GLN A 194 7.58 -23.21 -6.71
CA GLN A 194 7.68 -22.25 -7.82
C GLN A 194 7.20 -20.86 -7.40
N ASN A 195 6.09 -20.77 -6.67
CA ASN A 195 5.58 -19.50 -6.17
C ASN A 195 6.56 -18.82 -5.19
N ASN A 196 7.15 -19.60 -4.27
CA ASN A 196 8.16 -19.10 -3.34
C ASN A 196 9.39 -18.57 -4.07
N ALA A 197 9.90 -19.29 -5.07
CA ALA A 197 11.03 -18.85 -5.89
C ALA A 197 10.70 -17.56 -6.67
N GLU A 198 9.51 -17.47 -7.27
CA GLU A 198 9.04 -16.26 -7.97
C GLU A 198 9.00 -15.03 -7.04
N SER A 199 8.43 -15.18 -5.84
CA SER A 199 8.37 -14.13 -4.82
C SER A 199 9.74 -13.75 -4.28
N ALA A 200 10.61 -14.73 -4.04
CA ALA A 200 11.95 -14.50 -3.52
C ALA A 200 12.84 -13.79 -4.54
N LYS A 201 12.76 -14.17 -5.82
CA LYS A 201 13.46 -13.48 -6.91
C LYS A 201 13.00 -12.03 -7.03
N LEU A 202 11.69 -11.81 -7.11
CA LEU A 202 11.10 -10.48 -7.20
C LEU A 202 11.59 -9.57 -6.06
N TYR A 203 11.54 -10.05 -4.82
CA TYR A 203 11.93 -9.25 -3.66
C TYR A 203 13.45 -9.09 -3.52
N GLY A 204 14.25 -10.06 -3.98
CA GLY A 204 15.70 -9.92 -4.08
C GLY A 204 16.10 -8.83 -5.08
N ASP A 205 15.42 -8.74 -6.21
CA ASP A 205 15.65 -7.68 -7.19
C ASP A 205 15.18 -6.30 -6.66
N PHE A 206 14.07 -6.27 -5.91
CA PHE A 206 13.62 -5.05 -5.22
C PHE A 206 14.62 -4.60 -4.15
N ALA A 207 15.21 -5.53 -3.38
CA ALA A 207 16.23 -5.21 -2.39
C ALA A 207 17.47 -4.53 -3.01
N LYS A 208 17.89 -4.93 -4.22
CA LYS A 208 18.98 -4.27 -4.96
C LYS A 208 18.66 -2.83 -5.37
N VAL A 209 17.39 -2.54 -5.65
CA VAL A 209 16.93 -1.16 -5.93
C VAL A 209 17.01 -0.33 -4.63
N ALA A 210 16.49 -0.85 -3.53
CA ALA A 210 16.53 -0.16 -2.23
C ALA A 210 17.94 0.06 -1.70
N GLU A 211 18.87 -0.88 -1.91
CA GLU A 211 20.28 -0.78 -1.53
C GLU A 211 20.94 0.50 -2.07
N LYS A 212 20.56 0.90 -3.29
CA LYS A 212 21.09 2.07 -4.00
C LYS A 212 20.34 3.37 -3.68
N ASN A 213 19.21 3.31 -2.99
CA ASN A 213 18.38 4.48 -2.71
C ASN A 213 18.76 5.13 -1.37
N PRO A 214 19.30 6.36 -1.34
CA PRO A 214 19.74 7.02 -0.11
C PRO A 214 18.63 7.26 0.93
N VAL A 215 17.36 7.24 0.52
CA VAL A 215 16.20 7.41 1.40
C VAL A 215 15.71 6.07 1.96
N ALA A 216 16.11 4.94 1.38
CA ALA A 216 15.76 3.62 1.91
C ALA A 216 16.29 3.43 3.34
N TRP A 217 15.49 2.75 4.16
CA TRP A 217 15.86 2.40 5.53
C TRP A 217 17.12 1.54 5.57
N ASN A 218 17.22 0.57 4.66
CA ASN A 218 18.34 -0.35 4.54
C ASN A 218 19.49 0.17 3.66
N TYR A 219 19.45 1.43 3.22
CA TYR A 219 20.55 2.03 2.45
C TYR A 219 21.92 1.80 3.10
N GLY A 220 22.89 1.41 2.27
CA GLY A 220 24.26 1.11 2.68
C GLY A 220 24.45 -0.25 3.35
N LYS A 221 23.41 -1.08 3.45
CA LYS A 221 23.53 -2.51 3.79
C LYS A 221 23.43 -3.35 2.50
N PRO A 222 24.13 -4.49 2.42
CA PRO A 222 23.95 -5.43 1.33
C PRO A 222 22.48 -5.81 1.14
N ALA A 223 22.02 -5.83 -0.10
CA ALA A 223 20.69 -6.31 -0.46
C ALA A 223 20.49 -7.77 -0.01
N GLU A 224 19.31 -8.06 0.56
CA GLU A 224 18.91 -9.45 0.82
C GLU A 224 18.79 -10.22 -0.50
N THR A 225 19.25 -11.46 -0.49
CA THR A 225 19.28 -12.30 -1.70
C THR A 225 18.00 -13.10 -1.86
N GLU A 226 17.70 -13.54 -3.08
CA GLU A 226 16.62 -14.50 -3.36
C GLU A 226 16.73 -15.73 -2.45
N ALA A 227 17.93 -16.29 -2.27
CA ALA A 227 18.15 -17.44 -1.40
C ALA A 227 17.79 -17.14 0.06
N THR A 228 18.19 -15.97 0.59
CA THR A 228 17.85 -15.58 1.97
C THR A 228 16.35 -15.35 2.15
N ILE A 229 15.73 -14.63 1.21
CA ILE A 229 14.32 -14.25 1.26
C ILE A 229 13.41 -15.49 1.16
N GLY A 230 13.75 -16.42 0.27
CA GLY A 230 12.98 -17.65 0.05
C GLY A 230 13.21 -18.75 1.08
N THR A 231 14.22 -18.65 1.95
CA THR A 231 14.54 -19.67 2.95
C THR A 231 13.90 -19.34 4.30
N VAL A 232 13.03 -20.23 4.77
CA VAL A 232 12.46 -20.16 6.12
C VAL A 232 13.56 -20.46 7.15
N ALA A 233 13.81 -19.54 8.06
CA ALA A 233 14.83 -19.66 9.09
C ALA A 233 14.42 -18.92 10.36
N LYS A 234 15.18 -19.05 11.47
CA LYS A 234 14.87 -18.33 12.73
C LYS A 234 14.75 -16.80 12.54
N LYS A 235 15.59 -16.21 11.68
CA LYS A 235 15.57 -14.77 11.35
C LYS A 235 14.60 -14.41 10.21
N ASN A 236 14.13 -15.41 9.46
CA ASN A 236 13.16 -15.28 8.37
C ASN A 236 12.02 -16.30 8.57
N ARG A 237 11.40 -16.25 9.75
CA ARG A 237 10.37 -17.23 10.13
C ARG A 237 9.12 -17.07 9.27
N MET A 238 8.33 -18.12 9.16
CA MET A 238 7.00 -18.04 8.56
C MET A 238 6.10 -17.12 9.41
N ILE A 239 5.37 -16.22 8.75
CA ILE A 239 4.35 -15.38 9.39
C ILE A 239 2.98 -15.99 9.11
N CYS A 240 2.61 -15.97 7.84
CA CYS A 240 1.44 -16.65 7.32
C CYS A 240 1.84 -17.26 5.99
N PHE A 241 1.59 -18.54 5.81
CA PHE A 241 1.90 -19.24 4.56
C PHE A 241 1.21 -18.54 3.37
N PRO A 242 1.96 -18.16 2.31
CA PRO A 242 3.31 -18.64 1.97
C PRO A 242 4.45 -17.68 2.32
N TYR A 243 4.20 -16.60 3.08
CA TYR A 243 5.16 -15.53 3.30
C TYR A 243 5.98 -15.67 4.59
N PRO A 244 7.30 -15.88 4.49
CA PRO A 244 8.20 -15.64 5.60
C PRO A 244 8.39 -14.13 5.82
N LEU A 245 9.01 -13.77 6.95
CA LEU A 245 9.15 -12.39 7.42
C LEU A 245 9.69 -11.42 6.35
N LEU A 246 10.68 -11.83 5.55
CA LEU A 246 11.30 -11.02 4.50
C LEU A 246 10.44 -10.86 3.22
N MET A 247 9.22 -11.42 3.20
CA MET A 247 8.19 -11.13 2.19
C MET A 247 7.04 -10.28 2.75
N ASN A 248 7.21 -9.73 3.96
CA ASN A 248 6.26 -8.82 4.60
C ASN A 248 6.85 -7.40 4.68
N ALA A 249 6.00 -6.38 4.70
CA ALA A 249 6.42 -5.00 4.86
C ALA A 249 7.18 -4.75 6.18
N PHE A 250 8.22 -3.92 6.14
CA PHE A 250 9.02 -3.54 7.31
C PHE A 250 8.60 -2.16 7.83
N ASN A 251 7.63 -2.10 8.75
CA ASN A 251 6.98 -0.84 9.13
C ASN A 251 7.72 -0.04 10.21
N THR A 252 8.70 -0.63 10.90
CA THR A 252 9.44 0.02 12.00
C THR A 252 10.50 0.97 11.43
N ILE A 253 10.04 2.08 10.84
CA ILE A 253 10.85 3.10 10.19
C ILE A 253 10.50 4.51 10.68
N ASN A 254 11.33 5.49 10.33
CA ASN A 254 10.98 6.92 10.39
C ASN A 254 11.22 7.57 9.02
N LEU A 255 10.15 7.79 8.26
CA LEU A 255 10.19 8.28 6.88
C LEU A 255 9.04 9.28 6.65
N ALA A 256 9.31 10.35 5.92
CA ALA A 256 8.29 11.29 5.46
C ALA A 256 8.60 11.78 4.05
N GLY A 257 7.56 12.08 3.29
CA GLY A 257 7.66 12.57 1.92
C GLY A 257 6.65 13.68 1.66
N ALA A 258 7.01 14.62 0.79
CA ALA A 258 6.13 15.71 0.38
C ALA A 258 6.34 16.08 -1.08
N CYS A 259 5.29 16.57 -1.72
CA CYS A 259 5.35 17.21 -3.02
C CYS A 259 4.58 18.53 -3.04
N ILE A 260 5.05 19.46 -3.88
CA ILE A 260 4.46 20.78 -4.10
C ILE A 260 3.98 20.85 -5.54
N LEU A 261 2.72 21.24 -5.72
CA LEU A 261 2.10 21.42 -7.01
C LEU A 261 1.68 22.86 -7.23
N THR A 262 1.77 23.32 -8.47
CA THR A 262 1.17 24.56 -8.94
C THR A 262 0.83 24.47 -10.43
N SER A 263 0.40 25.56 -11.04
CA SER A 263 0.15 25.63 -12.48
C SER A 263 1.41 26.02 -13.26
N THR A 264 1.49 25.63 -14.53
CA THR A 264 2.57 26.06 -15.43
C THR A 264 2.70 27.58 -15.51
N GLU A 265 1.58 28.30 -15.46
CA GLU A 265 1.54 29.76 -15.55
C GLU A 265 2.16 30.40 -14.31
N TYR A 266 1.79 29.91 -13.11
CA TYR A 266 2.32 30.46 -11.87
C TYR A 266 3.79 30.06 -11.63
N ALA A 267 4.18 28.85 -12.04
CA ALA A 267 5.57 28.45 -12.01
C ALA A 267 6.46 29.31 -12.94
N LYS A 268 5.95 29.69 -14.12
CA LYS A 268 6.61 30.65 -15.03
C LYS A 268 6.73 32.04 -14.41
N GLU A 269 5.65 32.54 -13.81
CA GLU A 269 5.62 33.83 -13.12
C GLU A 269 6.69 33.91 -12.01
N LEU A 270 6.84 32.85 -11.22
CA LEU A 270 7.83 32.78 -10.15
C LEU A 270 9.25 32.41 -10.63
N GLY A 271 9.43 32.05 -11.91
CA GLY A 271 10.73 31.63 -12.43
C GLY A 271 11.19 30.26 -11.92
N VAL A 272 10.28 29.33 -11.63
CA VAL A 272 10.64 27.93 -11.36
C VAL A 272 11.25 27.34 -12.64
N PRO A 273 12.48 26.82 -12.65
CA PRO A 273 13.09 26.27 -13.86
C PRO A 273 12.26 25.13 -14.45
N GLU A 274 12.03 25.12 -15.77
CA GLU A 274 11.23 24.06 -16.42
C GLU A 274 11.82 22.65 -16.22
N SER A 275 13.13 22.53 -15.96
CA SER A 275 13.79 21.28 -15.58
C SER A 275 13.31 20.70 -14.24
N ARG A 276 12.54 21.47 -13.46
CA ARG A 276 11.87 21.01 -12.23
C ARG A 276 10.44 20.55 -12.48
N TRP A 277 9.89 20.76 -13.66
CA TRP A 277 8.48 20.50 -13.91
C TRP A 277 8.25 19.04 -14.26
N VAL A 278 7.30 18.41 -13.58
CA VAL A 278 6.77 17.10 -13.94
C VAL A 278 5.25 17.20 -13.99
N TYR A 279 4.66 16.67 -15.04
CA TYR A 279 3.25 16.84 -15.36
C TYR A 279 2.47 15.59 -14.94
N PRO A 280 1.53 15.70 -13.99
CA PRO A 280 0.46 14.73 -13.87
C PRO A 280 -0.37 14.70 -15.16
N LEU A 281 -0.53 13.53 -15.77
CA LEU A 281 -1.32 13.38 -17.01
C LEU A 281 -2.76 12.96 -16.71
N ALA A 282 -2.94 11.97 -15.85
CA ALA A 282 -4.23 11.51 -15.36
C ALA A 282 -4.05 10.64 -14.11
N GLY A 283 -5.06 10.60 -13.25
CA GLY A 283 -5.18 9.64 -12.16
C GLY A 283 -6.58 9.04 -12.09
N ALA A 284 -6.66 7.77 -11.72
CA ALA A 284 -7.92 7.05 -11.52
C ALA A 284 -7.76 6.02 -10.41
N GLY A 285 -8.85 5.79 -9.68
CA GLY A 285 -8.89 4.81 -8.60
C GLY A 285 -10.31 4.37 -8.32
N THR A 286 -10.43 3.17 -7.77
CA THR A 286 -11.69 2.55 -7.32
C THR A 286 -11.38 1.63 -6.14
N GLN A 287 -12.41 0.99 -5.58
CA GLN A 287 -12.24 -0.05 -4.58
C GLN A 287 -13.05 -1.31 -4.87
N ASP A 288 -12.49 -2.45 -4.44
CA ASP A 288 -13.22 -3.71 -4.28
C ASP A 288 -14.04 -3.68 -2.97
N ALA A 289 -14.94 -4.65 -2.78
CA ALA A 289 -15.71 -4.78 -1.55
C ALA A 289 -14.81 -4.76 -0.29
N SER A 290 -15.26 -4.03 0.74
CA SER A 290 -14.55 -3.90 2.03
C SER A 290 -14.35 -5.26 2.69
N ASN A 291 -15.38 -6.10 2.65
CA ASN A 291 -15.32 -7.49 3.07
C ASN A 291 -14.66 -8.32 1.96
N PHE A 292 -13.47 -8.88 2.23
CA PHE A 292 -12.74 -9.64 1.21
C PHE A 292 -13.45 -10.94 0.79
N TRP A 293 -14.40 -11.44 1.58
CA TRP A 293 -15.26 -12.57 1.22
C TRP A 293 -16.38 -12.20 0.24
N GLU A 294 -16.63 -10.91 0.01
CA GLU A 294 -17.62 -10.40 -0.95
C GLU A 294 -16.97 -9.99 -2.28
N ARG A 295 -15.80 -10.56 -2.60
CA ARG A 295 -15.08 -10.26 -3.86
C ARG A 295 -15.24 -11.40 -4.86
N PRO A 296 -15.14 -11.13 -6.17
CA PRO A 296 -15.42 -12.16 -7.19
C PRO A 296 -14.57 -13.42 -6.99
N ASP A 297 -13.26 -13.24 -6.84
CA ASP A 297 -12.27 -14.29 -6.64
C ASP A 297 -11.07 -13.78 -5.81
N TYR A 298 -10.03 -14.62 -5.70
CA TYR A 298 -8.77 -14.32 -5.00
C TYR A 298 -7.54 -14.39 -5.91
N HIS A 299 -7.69 -14.63 -7.21
CA HIS A 299 -6.55 -14.69 -8.15
C HIS A 299 -6.50 -13.48 -9.09
N SER A 300 -7.40 -12.51 -8.93
CA SER A 300 -7.43 -11.25 -9.65
C SER A 300 -7.78 -10.09 -8.71
N SER A 301 -7.63 -8.85 -9.18
CA SER A 301 -8.20 -7.67 -8.52
C SER A 301 -8.79 -6.75 -9.57
N PRO A 302 -10.13 -6.72 -9.72
CA PRO A 302 -10.81 -5.78 -10.59
C PRO A 302 -10.45 -4.33 -10.30
N SER A 303 -10.23 -3.99 -9.03
CA SER A 303 -9.81 -2.65 -8.63
C SER A 303 -8.43 -2.27 -9.18
N ILE A 304 -7.45 -3.18 -9.19
CA ILE A 304 -6.13 -2.94 -9.80
C ILE A 304 -6.28 -2.74 -11.30
N SER A 305 -6.89 -3.70 -11.99
CA SER A 305 -7.03 -3.68 -13.45
C SER A 305 -7.75 -2.42 -13.95
N ARG A 306 -8.92 -2.11 -13.38
CA ARG A 306 -9.72 -0.95 -13.80
C ARG A 306 -9.02 0.38 -13.49
N SER A 307 -8.33 0.49 -12.36
CA SER A 307 -7.58 1.71 -12.01
C SER A 307 -6.42 1.96 -12.97
N ILE A 308 -5.68 0.92 -13.35
CA ILE A 308 -4.62 1.00 -14.36
C ILE A 308 -5.20 1.42 -15.71
N ASP A 309 -6.23 0.72 -16.20
CA ASP A 309 -6.81 0.95 -17.53
C ASP A 309 -7.43 2.34 -17.67
N ALA A 310 -8.17 2.78 -16.64
CA ALA A 310 -8.75 4.12 -16.62
C ALA A 310 -7.68 5.22 -16.58
N THR A 311 -6.55 4.98 -15.89
CA THR A 311 -5.43 5.93 -15.85
C THR A 311 -4.69 6.01 -17.18
N LEU A 312 -4.43 4.87 -17.82
CA LEU A 312 -3.85 4.82 -19.17
C LEU A 312 -4.75 5.51 -20.20
N THR A 313 -6.05 5.21 -20.17
CA THR A 313 -7.06 5.85 -21.02
C THR A 313 -7.11 7.37 -20.78
N GLY A 314 -7.14 7.81 -19.53
CA GLY A 314 -7.18 9.24 -19.17
C GLY A 314 -5.91 9.99 -19.56
N SER A 315 -4.75 9.33 -19.51
CA SER A 315 -3.46 9.89 -19.93
C SER A 315 -3.22 9.80 -21.44
N LYS A 316 -4.09 9.10 -22.18
CA LYS A 316 -3.98 8.83 -23.62
C LYS A 316 -2.68 8.11 -23.99
N LEU A 317 -2.27 7.18 -23.14
CA LEU A 317 -1.08 6.35 -23.33
C LEU A 317 -1.45 4.87 -23.30
N THR A 318 -0.68 4.06 -24.02
CA THR A 318 -0.67 2.62 -23.86
C THR A 318 0.38 2.20 -22.84
N LYS A 319 0.31 0.96 -22.34
CA LYS A 319 1.30 0.41 -21.42
C LYS A 319 2.71 0.37 -22.04
N GLU A 320 2.82 0.17 -23.35
CA GLU A 320 4.09 0.15 -24.08
C GLU A 320 4.79 1.52 -24.04
N GLN A 321 4.04 2.60 -23.84
CA GLN A 321 4.56 3.97 -23.76
C GLN A 321 5.00 4.38 -22.36
N ILE A 322 4.70 3.58 -21.32
CA ILE A 322 5.13 3.84 -19.94
C ILE A 322 6.57 3.36 -19.76
N ASP A 323 7.50 4.23 -19.37
CA ASP A 323 8.92 3.85 -19.26
C ASP A 323 9.26 3.26 -17.88
N LEU A 324 8.62 3.78 -16.84
CA LEU A 324 8.89 3.45 -15.44
C LEU A 324 7.59 3.09 -14.71
N TYR A 325 7.65 2.06 -13.87
CA TYR A 325 6.58 1.74 -12.94
C TYR A 325 7.08 1.73 -11.49
N ASP A 326 6.21 2.14 -10.58
CA ASP A 326 6.31 1.72 -9.18
C ASP A 326 4.99 1.09 -8.75
N PHE A 327 5.02 -0.23 -8.58
CA PHE A 327 3.90 -0.98 -8.01
C PHE A 327 4.09 -1.11 -6.50
N TYR A 328 3.10 -0.62 -5.75
CA TYR A 328 3.06 -0.80 -4.29
C TYR A 328 3.22 -2.27 -3.92
N SER A 329 4.10 -2.56 -2.95
CA SER A 329 4.59 -3.92 -2.69
C SER A 329 4.78 -4.19 -1.19
N CYS A 330 3.68 -4.13 -0.42
CA CYS A 330 3.68 -4.60 0.97
C CYS A 330 3.85 -6.13 1.05
N PHE A 331 3.33 -6.83 0.04
CA PHE A 331 3.42 -8.25 -0.18
C PHE A 331 3.64 -8.53 -1.68
N PRO A 332 4.30 -9.65 -2.04
CA PRO A 332 4.59 -10.01 -3.44
C PRO A 332 3.37 -10.01 -4.37
N ILE A 333 2.19 -10.38 -3.87
CA ILE A 333 1.00 -10.54 -4.71
C ILE A 333 0.54 -9.26 -5.44
N VAL A 334 0.76 -8.07 -4.87
CA VAL A 334 0.31 -6.80 -5.49
C VAL A 334 1.03 -6.54 -6.82
N PRO A 335 2.38 -6.46 -6.87
CA PRO A 335 3.10 -6.32 -8.13
C PRO A 335 2.88 -7.51 -9.06
N LYS A 336 2.66 -8.73 -8.55
CA LYS A 336 2.33 -9.90 -9.39
C LYS A 336 1.03 -9.72 -10.16
N ILE A 337 -0.05 -9.32 -9.49
CA ILE A 337 -1.35 -9.07 -10.14
C ILE A 337 -1.23 -7.91 -11.15
N ALA A 338 -0.54 -6.83 -10.79
CA ALA A 338 -0.32 -5.70 -11.70
C ALA A 338 0.48 -6.10 -12.94
N CYS A 339 1.57 -6.86 -12.78
CA CYS A 339 2.36 -7.39 -13.88
C CYS A 339 1.53 -8.32 -14.78
N ASN A 340 0.74 -9.22 -14.19
CA ASN A 340 -0.13 -10.13 -14.93
C ASN A 340 -1.15 -9.35 -15.78
N HIS A 341 -1.80 -8.33 -15.22
CA HIS A 341 -2.73 -7.46 -15.96
C HIS A 341 -2.05 -6.73 -17.12
N LEU A 342 -0.85 -6.20 -16.88
CA LEU A 342 -0.07 -5.47 -17.88
C LEU A 342 0.71 -6.39 -18.84
N ASN A 343 0.66 -7.71 -18.68
CA ASN A 343 1.51 -8.66 -19.40
C ASN A 343 3.01 -8.31 -19.30
N LEU A 344 3.46 -7.93 -18.10
CA LEU A 344 4.87 -7.72 -17.78
C LEU A 344 5.43 -8.98 -17.11
N SER A 345 6.69 -9.30 -17.41
CA SER A 345 7.40 -10.37 -16.71
C SER A 345 7.57 -10.01 -15.23
N ILE A 346 7.11 -10.89 -14.33
CA ILE A 346 7.17 -10.66 -12.87
C ILE A 346 8.62 -10.67 -12.37
N THR A 347 9.45 -11.60 -12.86
CA THR A 347 10.80 -11.83 -12.34
C THR A 347 11.91 -11.27 -13.21
N ASN A 348 11.62 -10.96 -14.47
CA ASN A 348 12.56 -10.35 -15.41
C ASN A 348 11.83 -9.28 -16.24
N PRO A 349 11.30 -8.22 -15.60
CA PRO A 349 10.54 -7.20 -16.31
C PRO A 349 11.45 -6.41 -17.26
N GLU A 350 10.96 -6.13 -18.47
CA GLU A 350 11.67 -5.31 -19.46
C GLU A 350 11.83 -3.85 -19.01
N LYS A 351 10.93 -3.41 -18.11
CA LYS A 351 10.86 -2.06 -17.57
C LYS A 351 10.87 -2.11 -16.05
N PRO A 352 11.44 -1.12 -15.34
CA PRO A 352 11.41 -1.11 -13.88
C PRO A 352 9.97 -1.19 -13.36
N ILE A 353 9.70 -2.16 -12.46
CA ILE A 353 8.40 -2.31 -11.77
C ILE A 353 8.40 -1.77 -10.32
N THR A 354 9.56 -1.29 -9.88
CA THR A 354 9.73 -0.47 -8.67
C THR A 354 10.86 0.53 -8.88
N LEU A 355 10.73 1.69 -8.24
CA LEU A 355 11.77 2.70 -8.14
C LEU A 355 12.37 2.76 -6.73
N LEU A 356 11.64 2.28 -5.73
CA LEU A 356 12.05 2.34 -4.33
C LEU A 356 12.68 1.04 -3.83
N GLY A 357 12.26 -0.11 -4.37
CA GLY A 357 12.65 -1.43 -3.88
C GLY A 357 11.69 -2.04 -2.86
N GLY A 358 10.43 -1.58 -2.83
CA GLY A 358 9.33 -2.16 -2.05
C GLY A 358 9.41 -1.98 -0.54
N LEU A 359 8.29 -2.24 0.15
CA LEU A 359 8.12 -1.87 1.56
C LEU A 359 8.97 -2.69 2.53
N THR A 360 9.48 -3.85 2.11
CA THR A 360 10.39 -4.65 2.94
C THR A 360 11.78 -4.03 2.99
N SER A 361 12.30 -3.56 1.84
CA SER A 361 13.68 -3.11 1.73
C SER A 361 13.83 -1.59 1.81
N PHE A 362 12.96 -0.84 1.13
CA PHE A 362 12.90 0.62 1.24
C PHE A 362 12.48 1.06 2.65
N GLY A 363 11.58 0.31 3.27
CA GLY A 363 10.93 0.65 4.52
C GLY A 363 9.45 0.94 4.32
N GLY A 364 8.63 0.28 5.12
CA GLY A 364 7.18 0.35 5.10
C GLY A 364 6.67 1.62 5.75
N ALA A 365 6.80 2.76 5.08
CA ALA A 365 6.08 4.00 5.42
C ALA A 365 4.56 3.89 5.28
N GLY A 366 4.04 2.67 5.17
CA GLY A 366 2.65 2.36 5.38
C GLY A 366 1.71 3.02 4.40
N ASN A 367 0.86 3.91 4.94
CA ASN A 367 -0.02 4.74 4.14
C ASN A 367 0.75 5.69 3.22
N ASN A 368 1.97 6.08 3.58
CA ASN A 368 2.76 7.08 2.89
C ASN A 368 3.83 6.52 1.94
N TYR A 369 3.96 5.20 1.78
CA TYR A 369 4.98 4.62 0.87
C TYR A 369 4.90 5.23 -0.54
N SER A 370 3.71 5.33 -1.13
CA SER A 370 3.57 5.85 -2.50
C SER A 370 3.85 7.35 -2.63
N MET A 371 3.96 8.12 -1.54
CA MET A 371 4.48 9.49 -1.62
C MET A 371 5.96 9.48 -2.01
N HIS A 372 6.73 8.54 -1.47
CA HIS A 372 8.13 8.34 -1.86
C HIS A 372 8.23 7.86 -3.32
N ALA A 373 7.24 7.11 -3.82
CA ALA A 373 7.21 6.71 -5.22
C ALA A 373 6.98 7.94 -6.12
N VAL A 374 6.11 8.87 -5.70
CA VAL A 374 5.92 10.17 -6.37
C VAL A 374 7.21 10.99 -6.39
N THR A 375 7.92 11.08 -5.26
CA THR A 375 9.15 11.86 -5.18
C THR A 375 10.26 11.26 -6.06
N GLU A 376 10.46 9.94 -6.03
CA GLU A 376 11.47 9.27 -6.84
C GLU A 376 11.13 9.27 -8.34
N MET A 377 9.88 8.99 -8.71
CA MET A 377 9.41 9.10 -10.10
C MET A 377 9.65 10.50 -10.65
N THR A 378 9.35 11.54 -9.85
CA THR A 378 9.60 12.93 -10.24
C THR A 378 11.09 13.18 -10.50
N ARG A 379 12.00 12.65 -9.67
CA ARG A 379 13.45 12.79 -9.89
C ARG A 379 13.91 12.09 -11.15
N GLN A 380 13.48 10.84 -11.36
CA GLN A 380 13.85 10.05 -12.53
C GLN A 380 13.39 10.71 -13.83
N LEU A 381 12.15 11.19 -13.90
CA LEU A 381 11.61 11.88 -15.08
C LEU A 381 12.35 13.18 -15.40
N ARG A 382 12.79 13.93 -14.37
CA ARG A 382 13.60 15.15 -14.57
C ARG A 382 14.99 14.88 -15.15
N THR A 383 15.50 13.64 -15.07
CA THR A 383 16.76 13.27 -15.75
C THR A 383 16.60 13.15 -17.27
N GLN A 384 15.36 13.11 -17.76
CA GLN A 384 15.00 12.90 -19.17
C GLN A 384 15.54 11.60 -19.80
N ARG A 385 15.98 10.63 -18.98
CA ARG A 385 16.27 9.26 -19.43
C ARG A 385 15.00 8.42 -19.62
N ALA A 386 13.91 8.86 -19.01
CA ALA A 386 12.56 8.33 -19.13
C ALA A 386 11.60 9.50 -19.29
N ASN A 387 10.49 9.28 -20.00
CA ASN A 387 9.55 10.32 -20.37
C ASN A 387 8.22 10.21 -19.61
N THR A 388 7.83 8.99 -19.26
CA THR A 388 6.58 8.73 -18.57
C THR A 388 6.74 7.65 -17.51
N GLY A 389 5.94 7.74 -16.46
CA GLY A 389 5.88 6.68 -15.47
C GLY A 389 4.52 6.55 -14.81
N LEU A 390 4.20 5.33 -14.39
CA LEU A 390 2.95 4.98 -13.74
C LEU A 390 3.21 4.51 -12.31
N ILE A 391 2.49 5.09 -11.36
CA ILE A 391 2.52 4.66 -9.96
C ILE A 391 1.17 3.99 -9.66
N LEU A 392 1.21 2.75 -9.16
CA LEU A 392 0.05 2.07 -8.58
C LEU A 392 0.17 2.11 -7.06
N ALA A 393 -0.73 2.81 -6.40
CA ALA A 393 -0.80 2.88 -4.96
C ALA A 393 -1.95 2.02 -4.43
N ASN A 394 -1.63 1.10 -3.52
CA ASN A 394 -2.54 0.09 -2.97
C ASN A 394 -2.83 0.37 -1.50
N GLY A 395 -4.09 0.29 -1.09
CA GLY A 395 -4.55 0.50 0.29
C GLY A 395 -5.41 -0.65 0.81
N GLY A 396 -5.37 -0.85 2.13
CA GLY A 396 -6.14 -1.90 2.80
C GLY A 396 -5.58 -3.29 2.50
N VAL A 397 -6.46 -4.24 2.16
CA VAL A 397 -6.12 -5.63 1.86
C VAL A 397 -6.45 -5.95 0.40
N LEU A 398 -5.74 -5.30 -0.53
CA LEU A 398 -6.11 -5.19 -1.97
C LEU A 398 -7.41 -4.41 -2.23
N SER A 399 -7.94 -3.71 -1.23
CA SER A 399 -9.27 -3.07 -1.31
C SER A 399 -9.25 -1.83 -2.19
N TYR A 400 -8.34 -0.89 -1.92
CA TYR A 400 -8.36 0.45 -2.52
C TYR A 400 -7.19 0.60 -3.47
N GLN A 401 -7.44 1.06 -4.69
CA GLN A 401 -6.40 1.30 -5.69
C GLN A 401 -6.49 2.72 -6.20
N HIS A 402 -5.35 3.37 -6.39
CA HIS A 402 -5.27 4.63 -7.12
C HIS A 402 -3.99 4.67 -7.94
N CYS A 403 -4.12 4.98 -9.21
CA CYS A 403 -3.03 5.09 -10.15
C CYS A 403 -2.86 6.54 -10.59
N ILE A 404 -1.63 6.91 -10.97
CA ILE A 404 -1.35 8.18 -11.65
C ILE A 404 -0.24 7.98 -12.67
N VAL A 405 -0.37 8.65 -13.81
CA VAL A 405 0.72 8.79 -14.78
C VAL A 405 1.34 10.18 -14.65
N LEU A 406 2.67 10.20 -14.56
CA LEU A 406 3.50 11.40 -14.55
C LEU A 406 4.35 11.45 -15.83
N SER A 407 4.66 12.65 -16.33
CA SER A 407 5.52 12.85 -17.50
C SER A 407 6.48 14.01 -17.35
N SER A 408 7.64 13.92 -18.00
CA SER A 408 8.57 15.04 -18.19
C SER A 408 8.12 16.03 -19.27
N HIS A 409 7.10 15.68 -20.06
CA HIS A 409 6.61 16.49 -21.17
C HIS A 409 5.22 17.07 -20.87
N ALA A 410 4.98 18.29 -21.36
CA ALA A 410 3.70 18.94 -21.23
C ALA A 410 2.57 18.12 -21.89
N PRO A 411 1.39 18.03 -21.27
CA PRO A 411 0.27 17.31 -21.86
C PRO A 411 -0.29 18.06 -23.08
N ARG A 412 -0.82 17.30 -24.04
CA ARG A 412 -1.53 17.87 -25.20
C ARG A 412 -2.99 18.23 -24.89
N THR A 413 -3.52 17.79 -23.75
CA THR A 413 -4.90 18.05 -23.33
C THR A 413 -4.97 18.46 -21.87
N PRO A 414 -6.02 19.21 -21.47
CA PRO A 414 -6.23 19.57 -20.07
C PRO A 414 -6.31 18.34 -19.15
N TYR A 415 -5.91 18.52 -17.88
CA TYR A 415 -5.99 17.46 -16.89
C TYR A 415 -7.43 16.94 -16.69
N PRO A 416 -7.69 15.63 -16.75
CA PRO A 416 -9.02 15.07 -16.53
C PRO A 416 -9.55 15.38 -15.12
N VAL A 417 -10.75 15.96 -15.03
CA VAL A 417 -11.39 16.26 -13.72
C VAL A 417 -12.57 15.36 -13.40
N LYS A 418 -13.16 14.72 -14.41
CA LYS A 418 -14.23 13.75 -14.18
C LYS A 418 -13.64 12.48 -13.59
N THR A 419 -14.29 11.93 -12.58
CA THR A 419 -13.93 10.60 -12.04
C THR A 419 -14.32 9.55 -13.08
N PRO A 420 -13.36 8.76 -13.60
CA PRO A 420 -13.63 7.82 -14.69
C PRO A 420 -14.21 6.47 -14.23
N LEU A 421 -14.17 6.19 -12.92
CA LEU A 421 -14.62 4.93 -12.32
C LEU A 421 -15.65 5.21 -11.22
N PRO A 422 -16.53 4.24 -10.91
CA PRO A 422 -17.32 4.30 -9.68
C PRO A 422 -16.40 4.27 -8.46
N GLU A 423 -16.91 4.69 -7.30
CA GLU A 423 -16.14 4.59 -6.06
C GLU A 423 -15.88 3.13 -5.66
N THR A 424 -16.90 2.27 -5.81
CA THR A 424 -16.85 0.84 -5.49
C THR A 424 -17.33 -0.01 -6.67
N ILE A 425 -16.64 -1.12 -6.92
CA ILE A 425 -17.01 -2.11 -7.93
C ILE A 425 -18.18 -2.95 -7.41
N THR A 426 -19.26 -2.99 -8.17
CA THR A 426 -20.51 -3.71 -7.82
C THR A 426 -21.12 -4.47 -9.00
N ASP A 427 -20.53 -4.34 -10.18
CA ASP A 427 -21.02 -4.85 -11.46
C ASP A 427 -20.40 -6.22 -11.84
N ILE A 428 -19.60 -6.81 -10.96
CA ILE A 428 -19.02 -8.14 -11.16
C ILE A 428 -19.75 -9.13 -10.24
N PRO A 429 -20.25 -10.26 -10.76
CA PRO A 429 -20.90 -11.27 -9.94
C PRO A 429 -20.01 -11.75 -8.80
N VAL A 430 -20.58 -11.76 -7.60
CA VAL A 430 -19.95 -12.30 -6.40
C VAL A 430 -20.79 -13.48 -5.93
N PRO A 431 -20.17 -14.60 -5.59
CA PRO A 431 -20.94 -15.74 -5.11
C PRO A 431 -21.62 -15.49 -3.75
N PRO A 432 -22.76 -16.15 -3.48
CA PRO A 432 -23.50 -15.94 -2.23
C PRO A 432 -22.66 -16.32 -1.01
N ILE A 433 -22.90 -15.67 0.13
CA ILE A 433 -22.17 -15.91 1.37
C ILE A 433 -23.06 -16.71 2.33
N GLU A 434 -22.53 -17.80 2.87
CA GLU A 434 -23.18 -18.58 3.91
C GLU A 434 -22.45 -18.37 5.25
N GLY A 435 -23.17 -17.85 6.24
CA GLY A 435 -22.64 -17.56 7.56
C GLY A 435 -22.54 -18.80 8.45
N GLN A 436 -23.45 -19.75 8.26
CA GLN A 436 -23.53 -21.02 9.01
C GLN A 436 -23.51 -22.23 8.06
N PRO A 437 -22.39 -22.44 7.34
CA PRO A 437 -22.26 -23.52 6.38
C PRO A 437 -22.25 -24.90 7.06
N GLU A 438 -22.94 -25.85 6.44
CA GLU A 438 -22.92 -27.26 6.85
C GLU A 438 -22.87 -28.17 5.61
N GLY A 439 -21.96 -29.14 5.63
CA GLY A 439 -21.90 -30.20 4.62
C GLY A 439 -20.57 -30.28 3.87
N GLU A 440 -20.60 -30.89 2.69
CA GLU A 440 -19.44 -31.05 1.83
C GLU A 440 -19.05 -29.71 1.19
N ALA A 441 -17.75 -29.45 1.16
CA ALA A 441 -17.21 -28.21 0.64
C ALA A 441 -15.87 -28.42 -0.07
N VAL A 442 -15.50 -27.44 -0.90
CA VAL A 442 -14.22 -27.36 -1.60
C VAL A 442 -13.46 -26.12 -1.16
N ILE A 443 -12.14 -26.22 -0.98
CA ILE A 443 -11.28 -25.07 -0.65
C ILE A 443 -11.13 -24.17 -1.89
N GLU A 444 -11.51 -22.89 -1.76
CA GLU A 444 -11.28 -21.86 -2.78
C GLU A 444 -9.90 -21.22 -2.61
N THR A 445 -9.54 -20.90 -1.36
CA THR A 445 -8.19 -20.48 -0.98
C THR A 445 -7.96 -20.66 0.52
N TYR A 446 -6.71 -20.55 0.96
CA TYR A 446 -6.32 -20.75 2.34
C TYR A 446 -5.07 -19.96 2.72
N THR A 447 -4.83 -19.82 4.02
CA THR A 447 -3.54 -19.45 4.60
C THR A 447 -3.39 -20.14 5.96
N VAL A 448 -2.16 -20.24 6.45
CA VAL A 448 -1.87 -20.80 7.77
C VAL A 448 -0.98 -19.83 8.50
N GLU A 449 -1.40 -19.41 9.68
CA GLU A 449 -0.61 -18.57 10.57
C GLU A 449 0.35 -19.42 11.40
N PHE A 450 1.56 -18.92 11.65
CA PHE A 450 2.63 -19.66 12.32
C PHE A 450 3.07 -18.98 13.62
N ASN A 451 3.46 -19.80 14.59
CA ASN A 451 4.12 -19.35 15.80
C ASN A 451 5.56 -18.90 15.51
N ARG A 452 6.19 -18.23 16.48
CA ARG A 452 7.58 -17.76 16.34
C ARG A 452 8.61 -18.87 16.13
N ASP A 453 8.28 -20.09 16.54
CA ASP A 453 9.10 -21.30 16.37
C ASP A 453 8.84 -22.05 15.04
N ASN A 454 8.05 -21.47 14.13
CA ASN A 454 7.60 -22.07 12.86
C ASN A 454 6.66 -23.27 13.01
N THR A 455 6.00 -23.46 14.16
CA THR A 455 4.90 -24.41 14.24
C THR A 455 3.60 -23.80 13.69
N PRO A 456 2.79 -24.53 12.89
CA PRO A 456 1.47 -24.07 12.47
C PRO A 456 0.57 -23.77 13.67
N ARG A 457 -0.09 -22.61 13.67
CA ARG A 457 -0.93 -22.12 14.77
C ARG A 457 -2.41 -22.15 14.43
N LEU A 458 -2.79 -21.56 13.29
CA LEU A 458 -4.18 -21.38 12.90
C LEU A 458 -4.33 -21.45 11.37
N GLY A 459 -5.08 -22.44 10.89
CA GLY A 459 -5.52 -22.50 9.50
C GLY A 459 -6.74 -21.59 9.27
N HIS A 460 -6.70 -20.85 8.17
CA HIS A 460 -7.79 -20.04 7.64
C HIS A 460 -8.18 -20.54 6.26
N ILE A 461 -9.46 -20.81 6.05
CA ILE A 461 -10.01 -21.38 4.83
C ILE A 461 -11.11 -20.46 4.31
N ILE A 462 -11.07 -20.18 3.01
CA ILE A 462 -12.24 -19.72 2.27
C ILE A 462 -12.69 -20.90 1.42
N GLY A 463 -13.94 -21.33 1.62
CA GLY A 463 -14.48 -22.52 0.99
C GLY A 463 -15.78 -22.26 0.26
N ARG A 464 -16.17 -23.26 -0.54
CA ARG A 464 -17.39 -23.31 -1.33
C ARG A 464 -18.21 -24.52 -0.93
N LEU A 465 -19.47 -24.33 -0.55
CA LEU A 465 -20.38 -25.47 -0.39
C LEU A 465 -20.59 -26.14 -1.76
N THR A 466 -20.45 -27.47 -1.82
CA THR A 466 -20.64 -28.23 -3.07
C THR A 466 -22.08 -28.17 -3.56
N SER A 467 -23.05 -28.06 -2.64
CA SER A 467 -24.49 -28.04 -2.94
C SER A 467 -24.99 -26.75 -3.57
N SER A 468 -24.43 -25.60 -3.18
CA SER A 468 -24.96 -24.26 -3.54
C SER A 468 -23.92 -23.34 -4.17
N GLY A 469 -22.63 -23.68 -4.11
CA GLY A 469 -21.53 -22.79 -4.47
C GLY A 469 -21.34 -21.62 -3.51
N ALA A 470 -22.10 -21.52 -2.40
CA ALA A 470 -21.98 -20.43 -1.45
C ALA A 470 -20.60 -20.41 -0.78
N ARG A 471 -20.02 -19.23 -0.65
CA ARG A 471 -18.74 -18.99 0.01
C ARG A 471 -18.93 -18.97 1.51
N PHE A 472 -17.95 -19.49 2.24
CA PHE A 472 -17.86 -19.32 3.68
C PHE A 472 -16.41 -19.07 4.13
N LEU A 473 -16.27 -18.53 5.34
CA LEU A 473 -15.01 -18.50 6.08
C LEU A 473 -15.01 -19.63 7.10
N ALA A 474 -13.88 -20.30 7.30
CA ALA A 474 -13.70 -21.30 8.33
C ALA A 474 -12.27 -21.31 8.87
N ASN A 475 -12.11 -21.83 10.09
CA ASN A 475 -10.82 -22.27 10.60
C ASN A 475 -10.67 -23.80 10.44
N HIS A 476 -9.46 -24.33 10.62
CA HIS A 476 -9.25 -25.77 10.67
C HIS A 476 -10.04 -26.42 11.81
N GLY A 477 -10.67 -27.57 11.56
CA GLY A 477 -11.48 -28.30 12.53
C GLY A 477 -10.73 -29.32 13.38
N ASP A 478 -9.54 -29.73 12.93
CA ASP A 478 -8.69 -30.71 13.63
C ASP A 478 -7.20 -30.55 13.27
N ALA A 479 -6.34 -31.17 14.07
CA ALA A 479 -4.89 -31.10 13.93
C ALA A 479 -4.36 -31.70 12.62
N GLU A 480 -5.05 -32.70 12.06
CA GLU A 480 -4.66 -33.32 10.79
C GLU A 480 -4.91 -32.35 9.62
N THR A 481 -6.03 -31.64 9.66
CA THR A 481 -6.36 -30.60 8.67
C THR A 481 -5.35 -29.46 8.74
N LEU A 482 -4.96 -29.01 9.93
CA LEU A 482 -3.90 -28.01 10.08
C LEU A 482 -2.57 -28.47 9.49
N ARG A 483 -2.15 -29.71 9.78
CA ARG A 483 -0.92 -30.30 9.21
C ARG A 483 -0.96 -30.34 7.69
N GLN A 484 -2.09 -30.74 7.11
CA GLN A 484 -2.24 -30.81 5.66
C GLN A 484 -2.26 -29.44 4.99
N LEU A 485 -2.91 -28.43 5.59
CA LEU A 485 -2.89 -27.04 5.09
C LEU A 485 -1.47 -26.45 5.14
N ALA A 486 -0.69 -26.78 6.18
CA ALA A 486 0.68 -26.31 6.32
C ALA A 486 1.69 -27.08 5.45
N SER A 487 1.29 -28.21 4.86
CA SER A 487 2.17 -29.03 4.03
C SER A 487 2.41 -28.41 2.66
N THR A 488 3.61 -28.61 2.11
CA THR A 488 3.98 -28.20 0.75
C THR A 488 3.94 -29.34 -0.27
N THR A 489 3.49 -30.52 0.14
CA THR A 489 3.50 -31.74 -0.69
C THR A 489 2.23 -31.97 -1.50
N ARG A 490 1.11 -31.38 -1.09
CA ARG A 490 -0.19 -31.56 -1.75
C ARG A 490 -0.94 -30.24 -1.76
N GLU A 491 -1.46 -29.86 -2.92
CA GLU A 491 -2.26 -28.65 -3.09
C GLU A 491 -3.56 -28.72 -2.27
N PRO A 492 -3.81 -27.80 -1.33
CA PRO A 492 -5.09 -27.71 -0.63
C PRO A 492 -6.24 -27.14 -1.48
N ILE A 493 -5.96 -26.18 -2.38
CA ILE A 493 -6.98 -25.54 -3.20
C ILE A 493 -7.63 -26.57 -4.13
N GLY A 494 -8.96 -26.53 -4.21
CA GLY A 494 -9.74 -27.49 -5.00
C GLY A 494 -9.98 -28.83 -4.32
N ARG A 495 -9.39 -29.10 -3.14
CA ARG A 495 -9.68 -30.34 -2.39
C ARG A 495 -11.01 -30.25 -1.65
N SER A 496 -11.75 -31.36 -1.67
CA SER A 496 -12.97 -31.53 -0.91
C SER A 496 -12.70 -31.82 0.57
N GLY A 497 -13.68 -31.46 1.40
CA GLY A 497 -13.77 -31.78 2.83
C GLY A 497 -15.16 -31.45 3.36
N TRP A 498 -15.27 -31.29 4.67
CA TRP A 498 -16.53 -31.00 5.35
C TRP A 498 -16.41 -29.74 6.20
N VAL A 499 -17.45 -28.90 6.17
CA VAL A 499 -17.59 -27.73 7.03
C VAL A 499 -18.78 -27.90 7.96
N ARG A 500 -18.64 -27.38 9.17
CA ARG A 500 -19.73 -27.26 10.17
C ARG A 500 -19.55 -25.99 10.97
N THR A 501 -20.64 -25.41 11.46
CA THR A 501 -20.59 -24.37 12.48
C THR A 501 -20.45 -25.01 13.87
N ASP A 502 -19.49 -24.54 14.65
CA ASP A 502 -19.30 -24.95 16.03
C ASP A 502 -20.43 -24.40 16.91
N LYS A 503 -21.11 -25.31 17.61
CA LYS A 503 -22.17 -25.01 18.59
C LYS A 503 -21.65 -25.01 20.03
N GLY A 504 -20.33 -25.19 20.20
CA GLY A 504 -19.65 -25.28 21.49
C GLY A 504 -19.05 -23.96 21.97
N VAL A 505 -17.83 -24.04 22.53
CA VAL A 505 -17.18 -23.01 23.37
C VAL A 505 -16.87 -21.70 22.63
N THR A 506 -16.71 -21.73 21.31
CA THR A 506 -16.57 -20.52 20.46
C THR A 506 -17.76 -20.41 19.52
N GLU A 507 -18.91 -20.03 20.08
CA GLU A 507 -20.21 -19.99 19.41
C GLU A 507 -20.13 -19.28 18.04
N GLY A 508 -20.58 -19.97 16.98
CA GLY A 508 -20.71 -19.41 15.63
C GLY A 508 -19.47 -19.52 14.73
N ARG A 509 -18.36 -20.10 15.18
CA ARG A 509 -17.17 -20.33 14.33
C ARG A 509 -17.34 -21.55 13.42
N ASN A 510 -17.07 -21.39 12.14
CA ASN A 510 -17.06 -22.48 11.18
C ASN A 510 -15.73 -23.22 11.19
N LEU A 511 -15.80 -24.54 11.13
CA LEU A 511 -14.68 -25.47 11.19
C LEU A 511 -14.68 -26.35 9.94
N PHE A 512 -13.56 -26.39 9.22
CA PHE A 512 -13.34 -27.24 8.05
C PHE A 512 -12.39 -28.38 8.37
N SER A 513 -12.73 -29.60 7.93
CA SER A 513 -11.89 -30.79 8.06
C SER A 513 -11.79 -31.55 6.74
N PHE A 514 -10.61 -32.08 6.40
CA PHE A 514 -10.46 -32.97 5.23
C PHE A 514 -11.09 -34.35 5.45
N GLY A 515 -11.17 -34.81 6.69
CA GLY A 515 -11.88 -36.03 7.06
C GLY A 515 -13.32 -35.72 7.44
N LYS A 516 -14.24 -36.67 7.17
CA LYS A 516 -15.59 -36.59 7.70
C LYS A 516 -15.52 -36.80 9.21
N VAL A 517 -15.67 -35.73 9.97
CA VAL A 517 -15.77 -35.84 11.44
C VAL A 517 -17.05 -36.60 11.73
N GLY A 518 -16.92 -37.82 12.29
CA GLY A 518 -18.07 -38.56 12.79
C GLY A 518 -18.82 -37.70 13.81
N ARG A 519 -20.16 -37.78 13.85
CA ARG A 519 -20.93 -37.18 14.95
C ARG A 519 -20.32 -37.72 16.25
N LEU A 520 -19.66 -36.85 17.01
CA LEU A 520 -19.27 -37.13 18.39
C LEU A 520 -20.53 -37.23 19.24
#